data_AF-A0A940LZH0-F1
#
_entry.id   AF-A0A940LZH0-F1
#
_cell.length_a   1.000
_cell.length_b   1.000
_cell.length_c   1.000
_cell.angle_alpha   90.00
_cell.angle_beta   90.00
_cell.angle_gamma   90.00
#
_symmetry.space_group_name_H-M   'P 1'
#
loop_
_entity.id
_entity.type
_entity.pdbx_description
1 polymer ?
#
loop_
_entity_poly.entity_id
_entity_poly.type
_entity_poly.pdbx_seq_one_letter_code
_entity_poly.pdbx_strand_id
1 'polypeptide(L)'
;MNAETSVQPASDIDDPEVAFEAMSRRLAGLTAAVEGFAARQQELHARDYGPDLVKIQEQWAEIVRAFKALKEKPAIALTPETLAPQIVEAGARVRAADHQAWGNANRELGGAIQSLNGVVASAMKAETQKHWIIGTATAAVIVGFALGTVVPTRIAQSAPESWHWPERRAADVLLRGEWDAGIRLLQVADPARLRALDDAALLVRDNAEALADCRARAAKSEAAVKCHIEVSAPAAVRISRDPDSNLAEKKSML
;
A
#
# COMPACT_ATOMS: atom_id res chain seq x y z
N MET A 1 76.32 7.80 61.80
CA MET A 1 77.63 8.15 62.36
C MET A 1 78.60 7.01 62.08
N ASN A 2 79.26 7.16 60.94
CA ASN A 2 80.62 6.80 60.56
C ASN A 2 81.29 5.65 61.32
N ALA A 3 81.39 4.50 60.64
CA ALA A 3 82.60 3.69 60.71
C ALA A 3 83.70 4.45 59.97
N GLU A 4 84.57 5.11 60.72
CA GLU A 4 85.85 5.60 60.22
C GLU A 4 86.89 4.57 60.63
N THR A 5 86.90 3.44 59.92
CA THR A 5 88.01 2.49 59.98
C THR A 5 89.10 3.06 59.09
N SER A 6 89.98 3.88 59.68
CA SER A 6 91.23 4.22 59.05
C SER A 6 92.03 2.93 58.83
N VAL A 7 92.29 2.64 57.56
CA VAL A 7 93.37 1.74 57.17
C VAL A 7 94.66 2.56 57.30
N GLN A 8 95.52 2.19 58.25
CA GLN A 8 96.90 2.69 58.36
C GLN A 8 97.90 1.53 58.40
N PRO A 9 99.12 1.73 57.89
CA PRO A 9 99.76 0.75 57.04
C PRO A 9 101.00 0.11 57.66
N ALA A 10 101.44 -0.94 56.95
CA ALA A 10 102.82 -1.38 56.78
C ALA A 10 103.57 -1.94 58.01
N SER A 11 104.04 -3.18 57.78
CA SER A 11 105.37 -3.67 58.18
C SER A 11 105.68 -3.76 59.67
N ASP A 12 105.01 -4.67 60.38
CA ASP A 12 105.67 -5.52 61.38
C ASP A 12 104.81 -6.77 61.67
N ILE A 13 104.64 -7.62 60.66
CA ILE A 13 104.21 -9.01 60.88
C ILE A 13 105.49 -9.86 60.95
N ASP A 14 106.31 -9.63 61.97
CA ASP A 14 107.45 -10.50 62.31
C ASP A 14 107.69 -10.51 63.84
N ASP A 15 106.65 -10.20 64.63
CA ASP A 15 106.64 -10.40 66.08
C ASP A 15 105.58 -11.46 66.48
N PRO A 16 106.01 -12.65 66.95
CA PRO A 16 105.08 -13.71 67.36
C PRO A 16 104.19 -13.32 68.55
N GLU A 17 104.58 -12.35 69.37
CA GLU A 17 103.81 -11.94 70.55
C GLU A 17 102.51 -11.22 70.14
N VAL A 18 102.57 -10.36 69.12
CA VAL A 18 101.41 -9.59 68.61
C VAL A 18 100.38 -10.52 67.96
N ALA A 19 100.83 -11.56 67.25
CA ALA A 19 99.95 -12.54 66.62
C ALA A 19 99.23 -13.43 67.66
N PHE A 20 99.95 -13.81 68.74
CA PHE A 20 99.38 -14.64 69.81
C PHE A 20 98.31 -13.88 70.59
N GLU A 21 98.54 -12.59 70.86
CA GLU A 21 97.55 -11.76 71.55
C GLU A 21 96.29 -11.55 70.71
N ALA A 22 96.44 -11.36 69.39
CA ALA A 22 95.30 -11.26 68.47
C ALA A 22 94.46 -12.55 68.42
N MET A 23 95.09 -13.73 68.41
CA MET A 23 94.39 -15.02 68.43
C MET A 23 93.69 -15.27 69.78
N SER A 24 94.36 -14.92 70.88
CA SER A 24 93.82 -15.02 72.25
C SER A 24 92.54 -14.20 72.40
N ARG A 25 92.55 -12.96 71.88
CA ARG A 25 91.39 -12.06 71.93
C ARG A 25 90.21 -12.59 71.12
N ARG A 26 90.47 -13.29 70.00
CA ARG A 26 89.42 -13.90 69.17
C ARG A 26 88.85 -15.17 69.77
N LEU A 27 89.67 -16.00 70.40
CA LEU A 27 89.22 -17.16 71.18
C LEU A 27 88.35 -16.73 72.36
N ALA A 28 88.74 -15.68 73.09
CA ALA A 28 87.92 -15.13 74.17
C ALA A 28 86.54 -14.66 73.66
N GLY A 29 86.48 -14.02 72.49
CA GLY A 29 85.22 -13.61 71.87
C GLY A 29 84.32 -14.79 71.47
N LEU A 30 84.89 -15.86 70.92
CA LEU A 30 84.15 -17.10 70.59
C LEU A 30 83.64 -17.80 71.84
N THR A 31 84.46 -17.92 72.88
CA THR A 31 84.05 -18.52 74.16
C THR A 31 82.89 -17.74 74.78
N ALA A 32 82.96 -16.40 74.81
CA ALA A 32 81.87 -15.57 75.32
C ALA A 32 80.57 -15.70 74.50
N ALA A 33 80.66 -15.83 73.17
CA ALA A 33 79.49 -16.04 72.32
C ALA A 33 78.86 -17.42 72.52
N VAL A 34 79.68 -18.46 72.70
CA VAL A 34 79.21 -19.83 72.99
C VAL A 34 78.58 -19.90 74.37
N GLU A 35 79.17 -19.27 75.38
CA GLU A 35 78.58 -19.17 76.72
C GLU A 35 77.25 -18.39 76.69
N GLY A 36 77.17 -17.29 75.94
CA GLY A 36 75.93 -16.53 75.75
C GLY A 36 74.83 -17.32 75.03
N PHE A 37 75.20 -18.16 74.05
CA PHE A 37 74.26 -19.06 73.38
C PHE A 37 73.80 -20.20 74.30
N ALA A 38 74.73 -20.80 75.06
CA ALA A 38 74.42 -21.85 76.03
C ALA A 38 73.47 -21.36 77.13
N ALA A 39 73.67 -20.13 77.62
CA ALA A 39 72.77 -19.50 78.58
C ALA A 39 71.34 -19.33 78.03
N ARG A 40 71.19 -18.85 76.78
CA ARG A 40 69.86 -18.74 76.13
C ARG A 40 69.23 -20.10 75.83
N GLN A 41 70.02 -21.11 75.53
CA GLN A 41 69.50 -22.45 75.27
C GLN A 41 69.00 -23.11 76.57
N GLN A 42 69.68 -22.91 77.70
CA GLN A 42 69.16 -23.32 79.01
C GLN A 42 67.83 -22.64 79.36
N GLU A 43 67.66 -21.36 79.02
CA GLU A 43 66.40 -20.63 79.17
C GLU A 43 65.28 -21.20 78.28
N LEU A 44 65.61 -21.64 77.06
CA LEU A 44 64.65 -22.24 76.12
C LEU A 44 64.19 -23.64 76.55
N HIS A 45 65.11 -24.47 77.09
CA HIS A 45 64.81 -25.81 77.57
C HIS A 45 64.07 -25.83 78.92
N ALA A 46 64.13 -24.73 79.68
CA ALA A 46 63.39 -24.60 80.94
C ALA A 46 61.90 -24.26 80.76
N ARG A 47 61.43 -23.96 79.53
CA ARG A 47 60.04 -23.60 79.26
C ARG A 47 59.22 -24.84 78.90
N ASP A 48 58.17 -25.11 79.66
CA ASP A 48 57.24 -26.20 79.38
C ASP A 48 56.21 -25.79 78.30
N TYR A 49 56.34 -26.37 77.10
CA TYR A 49 55.45 -26.17 75.96
C TYR A 49 54.26 -27.15 75.92
N GLY A 50 54.17 -28.08 76.88
CA GLY A 50 53.06 -29.02 77.00
C GLY A 50 51.67 -28.36 76.96
N PRO A 51 51.42 -27.27 77.71
CA PRO A 51 50.13 -26.58 77.72
C PRO A 51 49.73 -25.99 76.36
N ASP A 52 50.69 -25.50 75.58
CA ASP A 52 50.41 -24.90 74.27
C ASP A 52 50.16 -25.96 73.19
N LEU A 53 50.84 -27.11 73.26
CA LEU A 53 50.56 -28.25 72.38
C LEU A 53 49.18 -28.84 72.62
N VAL A 54 48.73 -28.87 73.89
CA VAL A 54 47.36 -29.31 74.24
C VAL A 54 46.33 -28.35 73.62
N LYS A 55 46.53 -27.03 73.71
CA LYS A 55 45.62 -26.05 73.09
C LYS A 55 45.52 -26.22 71.57
N ILE A 56 46.64 -26.48 70.89
CA ILE A 56 46.64 -26.70 69.43
C ILE A 56 45.84 -27.97 69.08
N GLN A 57 45.98 -29.03 69.88
CA GLN A 57 45.25 -30.26 69.66
C GLN A 57 43.74 -30.10 69.90
N GLU A 58 43.35 -29.33 70.91
CA GLU A 58 41.95 -28.98 71.19
C GLU A 58 41.31 -28.20 70.04
N GLN A 59 42.01 -27.18 69.52
CA GLN A 59 41.55 -26.39 68.37
C GLN A 59 41.40 -27.24 67.11
N TRP A 60 42.35 -28.15 66.85
CA TRP A 60 42.24 -29.09 65.74
C TRP A 60 41.05 -30.03 65.87
N ALA A 61 40.77 -30.53 67.08
CA ALA A 61 39.62 -31.37 67.32
C ALA A 61 38.30 -30.64 67.04
N GLU A 62 38.21 -29.34 67.36
CA GLU A 62 37.04 -28.52 67.06
C GLU A 62 36.84 -28.31 65.56
N ILE A 63 37.91 -28.02 64.81
CA ILE A 63 37.88 -27.89 63.35
C ILE A 63 37.41 -29.19 62.70
N VAL A 64 37.92 -30.35 63.17
CA VAL A 64 37.50 -31.66 62.66
C VAL A 64 36.01 -31.91 62.92
N ARG A 65 35.49 -31.53 64.09
CA ARG A 65 34.05 -31.64 64.39
C ARG A 65 33.22 -30.72 63.50
N ALA A 66 33.63 -29.47 63.31
CA ALA A 66 32.97 -28.52 62.40
C ALA A 66 32.95 -29.03 60.95
N PHE A 67 34.07 -29.59 60.47
CA PHE A 67 34.15 -30.17 59.14
C PHE A 67 33.24 -31.41 58.99
N LYS A 68 33.18 -32.28 59.99
CA LYS A 68 32.30 -33.44 59.99
C LYS A 68 30.81 -33.03 59.98
N ALA A 69 30.44 -32.07 60.82
CA ALA A 69 29.08 -31.50 60.83
C ALA A 69 28.73 -30.82 59.50
N LEU A 70 29.70 -30.18 58.85
CA LEU A 70 29.53 -29.55 57.54
C LEU A 70 29.33 -30.60 56.43
N LYS A 71 30.09 -31.70 56.45
CA LYS A 71 29.93 -32.85 55.54
C LYS A 71 28.57 -33.52 55.66
N GLU A 72 27.98 -33.53 56.86
CA GLU A 72 26.65 -34.09 57.13
C GLU A 72 25.50 -33.16 56.67
N LYS A 73 25.78 -31.92 56.24
CA LYS A 73 24.75 -31.02 55.71
C LYS A 73 24.45 -31.30 54.23
N PRO A 74 23.15 -31.37 53.83
CA PRO A 74 22.73 -31.72 52.48
C PRO A 74 23.12 -30.68 51.41
N ALA A 75 23.57 -29.49 51.81
CA ALA A 75 24.06 -28.47 50.89
C ALA A 75 25.33 -28.90 50.13
N ILE A 76 26.11 -29.87 50.65
CA ILE A 76 27.33 -30.39 49.99
C ILE A 76 27.03 -31.60 49.10
N ALA A 77 25.87 -32.24 49.25
CA ALA A 77 25.40 -33.27 48.33
C ALA A 77 24.87 -32.68 47.00
N LEU A 78 24.55 -31.38 46.99
CA LEU A 78 24.22 -30.61 45.77
C LEU A 78 25.51 -30.20 45.04
N THR A 79 26.36 -31.18 44.69
CA THR A 79 27.54 -30.92 43.87
C THR A 79 27.12 -30.52 42.45
N PRO A 80 27.84 -29.58 41.80
CA PRO A 80 27.56 -29.16 40.43
C PRO A 80 27.54 -30.34 39.43
N GLU A 81 28.30 -31.40 39.73
CA GLU A 81 28.33 -32.68 39.02
C GLU A 81 26.94 -33.33 38.87
N THR A 82 26.06 -33.20 39.88
CA THR A 82 24.73 -33.84 39.91
C THR A 82 23.60 -32.92 39.45
N LEU A 83 23.79 -31.60 39.53
CA LEU A 83 22.83 -30.58 39.10
C LEU A 83 22.96 -30.22 37.61
N ALA A 84 24.18 -30.20 37.06
CA ALA A 84 24.42 -29.90 35.65
C ALA A 84 23.62 -30.79 34.68
N PRO A 85 23.58 -32.13 34.81
CA PRO A 85 22.82 -32.95 33.86
C PRO A 85 21.31 -32.70 33.95
N GLN A 86 20.78 -32.45 35.15
CA GLN A 86 19.35 -32.16 35.34
C GLN A 86 18.96 -30.80 34.74
N ILE A 87 19.83 -29.79 34.85
CA ILE A 87 19.64 -28.47 34.23
C ILE A 87 19.73 -28.56 32.70
N VAL A 88 20.68 -29.35 32.17
CA VAL A 88 20.81 -29.58 30.72
C VAL A 88 19.59 -30.32 30.18
N GLU A 89 19.09 -31.33 30.88
CA GLU A 89 17.90 -32.08 30.48
C GLU A 89 16.63 -31.22 30.55
N ALA A 90 16.42 -30.50 31.67
CA ALA A 90 15.31 -29.56 31.80
C ALA A 90 15.38 -28.45 30.75
N GLY A 91 16.58 -27.90 30.50
CA GLY A 91 16.82 -26.90 29.48
C GLY A 91 16.61 -27.42 28.05
N ALA A 92 16.97 -28.69 27.77
CA ALA A 92 16.72 -29.32 26.48
C ALA A 92 15.21 -29.51 26.23
N ARG A 93 14.44 -29.91 27.24
CA ARG A 93 12.97 -30.04 27.14
C ARG A 93 12.29 -28.69 26.90
N VAL A 94 12.70 -27.64 27.61
CA VAL A 94 12.19 -26.27 27.41
C VAL A 94 12.54 -25.77 26.01
N ARG A 95 13.78 -25.92 25.56
CA ARG A 95 14.17 -25.53 24.19
C ARG A 95 13.43 -26.32 23.11
N ALA A 96 13.17 -27.61 23.32
CA ALA A 96 12.41 -28.42 22.38
C ALA A 96 10.95 -27.95 22.28
N ALA A 97 10.32 -27.63 23.42
CA ALA A 97 8.97 -27.07 23.46
C ALA A 97 8.90 -25.69 22.77
N ASP A 98 9.89 -24.82 23.04
CA ASP A 98 10.03 -23.54 22.34
C ASP A 98 10.19 -23.74 20.84
N HIS A 99 11.12 -24.58 20.39
CA HIS A 99 11.33 -24.82 18.95
C HIS A 99 10.07 -25.34 18.25
N GLN A 100 9.27 -26.16 18.92
CA GLN A 100 7.98 -26.59 18.39
C GLN A 100 6.97 -25.43 18.33
N ALA A 101 6.89 -24.60 19.37
CA ALA A 101 6.02 -23.42 19.38
C ALA A 101 6.42 -22.41 18.28
N TRP A 102 7.72 -22.13 18.11
CA TRP A 102 8.26 -21.31 17.04
C TRP A 102 7.97 -21.89 15.66
N GLY A 103 8.15 -23.20 15.47
CA GLY A 103 7.82 -23.88 14.22
C GLY A 103 6.33 -23.81 13.87
N ASN A 104 5.46 -23.91 14.87
CA ASN A 104 4.01 -23.77 14.70
C ASN A 104 3.64 -22.32 14.33
N ALA A 105 4.14 -21.35 15.09
CA ALA A 105 3.92 -19.93 14.83
C ALA A 105 4.41 -19.51 13.45
N ASN A 106 5.58 -19.98 13.01
CA ASN A 106 6.12 -19.66 11.69
C ASN A 106 5.28 -20.28 10.55
N ARG A 107 4.73 -21.48 10.75
CA ARG A 107 3.81 -22.11 9.80
C ARG A 107 2.47 -21.37 9.71
N GLU A 108 1.92 -20.94 10.84
CA GLU A 108 0.71 -20.14 10.90
C GLU A 108 0.91 -18.77 10.22
N LEU A 109 2.03 -18.12 10.50
CA LEU A 109 2.40 -16.85 9.86
C LEU A 109 2.60 -17.02 8.35
N GLY A 110 3.29 -18.08 7.93
CA GLY A 110 3.43 -18.43 6.51
C GLY A 110 2.08 -18.65 5.82
N GLY A 111 1.18 -19.37 6.46
CA GLY A 111 -0.20 -19.57 5.98
C GLY A 111 -0.99 -18.27 5.88
N ALA A 112 -0.88 -17.40 6.89
CA ALA A 112 -1.53 -16.09 6.90
C ALA A 112 -0.98 -15.17 5.79
N ILE A 113 0.34 -15.13 5.60
CA ILE A 113 0.99 -14.38 4.52
C ILE A 113 0.54 -14.90 3.15
N GLN A 114 0.46 -16.22 2.97
CA GLN A 114 0.00 -16.81 1.70
C GLN A 114 -1.46 -16.42 1.40
N SER A 115 -2.32 -16.46 2.42
CA SER A 115 -3.73 -16.05 2.32
C SER A 115 -3.88 -14.56 1.99
N LEU A 116 -3.13 -13.71 2.71
CA LEU A 116 -3.10 -12.25 2.46
C LEU A 116 -2.60 -11.94 1.05
N ASN A 117 -1.52 -12.58 0.60
CA ASN A 117 -1.02 -12.42 -0.76
C ASN A 117 -2.05 -12.87 -1.80
N GLY A 118 -2.81 -13.94 -1.54
CA GLY A 118 -3.91 -14.39 -2.39
C GLY A 118 -5.04 -13.38 -2.48
N VAL A 119 -5.49 -12.84 -1.34
CA VAL A 119 -6.56 -11.84 -1.27
C VAL A 119 -6.13 -10.52 -1.90
N VAL A 120 -4.92 -10.03 -1.61
CA VAL A 120 -4.38 -8.79 -2.18
C VAL A 120 -4.16 -8.93 -3.70
N ALA A 121 -3.59 -10.04 -4.16
CA ALA A 121 -3.43 -10.29 -5.59
C ALA A 121 -4.78 -10.40 -6.31
N SER A 122 -5.79 -10.99 -5.65
CA SER A 122 -7.16 -11.04 -6.16
C SER A 122 -7.81 -9.66 -6.22
N ALA A 123 -7.66 -8.85 -5.17
CA ALA A 123 -8.20 -7.49 -5.10
C ALA A 123 -7.56 -6.57 -6.15
N MET A 124 -6.24 -6.61 -6.29
CA MET A 124 -5.51 -5.84 -7.32
C MET A 124 -5.91 -6.25 -8.74
N LYS A 125 -6.11 -7.55 -9.00
CA LYS A 125 -6.60 -8.04 -10.29
C LYS A 125 -8.05 -7.59 -10.53
N ALA A 126 -8.91 -7.67 -9.52
CA ALA A 126 -10.32 -7.28 -9.62
C ALA A 126 -10.49 -5.80 -9.95
N GLU A 127 -9.74 -4.89 -9.32
CA GLU A 127 -9.83 -3.46 -9.62
C GLU A 127 -9.35 -3.13 -11.04
N THR A 128 -8.20 -3.68 -11.44
CA THR A 128 -7.65 -3.43 -12.79
C THR A 128 -8.55 -4.02 -13.88
N GLN A 129 -9.09 -5.22 -13.63
CA GLN A 129 -9.99 -5.91 -14.54
C GLN A 129 -11.34 -5.18 -14.67
N LYS A 130 -11.86 -4.62 -13.58
CA LYS A 130 -13.10 -3.83 -13.59
C LYS A 130 -12.96 -2.58 -14.45
N HIS A 131 -11.85 -1.85 -14.36
CA HIS A 131 -11.62 -0.67 -15.19
C HIS A 131 -11.49 -1.03 -16.67
N TRP A 132 -10.82 -2.14 -17.00
CA TRP A 132 -10.73 -2.61 -18.38
C TRP A 132 -12.09 -3.04 -18.94
N ILE A 133 -12.89 -3.79 -18.16
CA ILE A 133 -14.25 -4.22 -18.57
C ILE A 133 -15.17 -3.01 -18.74
N ILE A 134 -15.15 -2.06 -17.80
CA ILE A 134 -15.95 -0.83 -17.92
C ILE A 134 -15.49 -0.03 -19.13
N GLY A 135 -14.18 0.15 -19.32
CA GLY A 135 -13.62 0.86 -20.46
C GLY A 135 -14.02 0.25 -21.80
N THR A 136 -13.89 -1.07 -21.95
CA THR A 136 -14.28 -1.77 -23.19
C THR A 136 -15.78 -1.77 -23.40
N ALA A 137 -16.59 -1.93 -22.35
CA ALA A 137 -18.04 -1.85 -22.43
C ALA A 137 -18.50 -0.45 -22.88
N THR A 138 -17.96 0.61 -22.27
CA THR A 138 -18.26 1.99 -22.65
C THR A 138 -17.82 2.28 -24.09
N ALA A 139 -16.63 1.84 -24.49
CA ALA A 139 -16.15 1.99 -25.86
C ALA A 139 -17.04 1.24 -26.86
N ALA A 140 -17.47 0.01 -26.55
CA ALA A 140 -18.36 -0.77 -27.40
C ALA A 140 -19.73 -0.10 -27.56
N VAL A 141 -20.28 0.50 -26.49
CA VAL A 141 -21.53 1.26 -26.56
C VAL A 141 -21.38 2.49 -27.46
N ILE A 142 -20.31 3.27 -27.30
CA ILE A 142 -20.05 4.46 -28.12
C ILE A 142 -19.89 4.07 -29.59
N VAL A 143 -19.08 3.04 -29.87
CA VAL A 143 -18.84 2.55 -31.23
C VAL A 143 -20.12 1.99 -31.85
N GLY A 144 -20.91 1.21 -31.09
CA GLY A 144 -22.19 0.68 -31.54
C GLY A 144 -23.20 1.77 -31.86
N PHE A 145 -23.28 2.82 -31.05
CA PHE A 145 -24.16 3.97 -31.30
C PHE A 145 -23.71 4.78 -32.52
N ALA A 146 -22.40 5.03 -32.65
CA ALA A 146 -21.84 5.74 -33.80
C ALA A 146 -22.07 4.95 -35.10
N LEU A 147 -21.81 3.64 -35.10
CA LEU A 147 -22.09 2.78 -36.25
C LEU A 147 -23.59 2.73 -36.57
N GLY A 148 -24.44 2.57 -35.56
CA GLY A 148 -25.89 2.50 -35.73
C GLY A 148 -26.53 3.78 -36.31
N THR A 149 -25.91 4.95 -36.12
CA THR A 149 -26.41 6.21 -36.67
C THR A 149 -25.78 6.56 -38.02
N VAL A 150 -24.47 6.34 -38.17
CA VAL A 150 -23.73 6.71 -39.37
C VAL A 150 -24.01 5.76 -40.52
N VAL A 151 -24.03 4.45 -40.25
CA VAL A 151 -24.17 3.42 -41.30
C VAL A 151 -25.50 3.53 -42.04
N PRO A 152 -26.68 3.59 -41.38
CA PRO A 152 -27.96 3.72 -42.08
C PRO A 152 -28.07 5.03 -42.87
N THR A 153 -27.47 6.10 -42.35
CA THR A 153 -27.47 7.40 -43.01
C THR A 153 -26.64 7.39 -44.28
N ARG A 154 -25.45 6.78 -44.26
CA ARG A 154 -24.60 6.63 -45.45
C ARG A 154 -25.21 5.67 -46.47
N ILE A 155 -25.77 4.55 -46.02
CA ILE A 155 -26.43 3.58 -46.91
C ILE A 155 -27.62 4.25 -47.61
N ALA A 156 -28.45 5.00 -46.88
CA ALA A 156 -29.58 5.73 -47.47
C ALA A 156 -29.16 6.77 -48.51
N GLN A 157 -27.98 7.38 -48.38
CA GLN A 157 -27.44 8.33 -49.36
C GLN A 157 -26.81 7.64 -50.58
N SER A 158 -26.30 6.41 -50.43
CA SER A 158 -25.70 5.63 -51.53
C SER A 158 -26.70 4.75 -52.27
N ALA A 159 -27.92 4.62 -51.77
CA ALA A 159 -28.96 3.81 -52.39
C ALA A 159 -29.39 4.42 -53.73
N PRO A 160 -29.72 3.60 -54.75
CA PRO A 160 -30.27 4.10 -56.01
C PRO A 160 -31.54 4.93 -55.79
N GLU A 161 -31.70 6.01 -56.57
CA GLU A 161 -32.86 6.90 -56.47
C GLU A 161 -34.21 6.17 -56.66
N SER A 162 -34.22 5.07 -57.42
CA SER A 162 -35.43 4.27 -57.65
C SER A 162 -36.04 3.63 -56.40
N TRP A 163 -35.32 3.60 -55.27
CA TRP A 163 -35.80 2.96 -54.04
C TRP A 163 -36.54 3.93 -53.10
N HIS A 164 -36.39 5.25 -53.28
CA HIS A 164 -37.03 6.30 -52.48
C HIS A 164 -36.93 6.11 -50.94
N TRP A 165 -35.81 5.54 -50.48
CA TRP A 165 -35.56 5.28 -49.06
C TRP A 165 -35.50 6.53 -48.19
N PRO A 166 -34.81 7.62 -48.60
CA PRO A 166 -34.82 8.87 -47.85
C PRO A 166 -36.23 9.45 -47.68
N GLU A 167 -37.04 9.42 -48.73
CA GLU A 167 -38.39 9.98 -48.77
C GLU A 167 -39.34 9.18 -47.87
N ARG A 168 -39.28 7.84 -47.94
CA ARG A 168 -40.03 6.96 -47.02
C ARG A 168 -39.63 7.17 -45.57
N ARG A 169 -38.33 7.24 -45.28
CA ARG A 169 -37.86 7.53 -43.91
C ARG A 169 -38.32 8.89 -43.42
N ALA A 170 -38.32 9.92 -44.26
CA ALA A 170 -38.81 11.23 -43.88
C ALA A 170 -40.31 11.18 -43.52
N ALA A 171 -41.11 10.45 -44.31
CA ALA A 171 -42.53 10.23 -44.03
C ALA A 171 -42.76 9.48 -42.71
N ASP A 172 -42.02 8.39 -42.49
CA ASP A 172 -42.07 7.59 -41.27
C ASP A 172 -41.68 8.40 -40.01
N VAL A 173 -40.61 9.20 -40.10
CA VAL A 173 -40.17 10.09 -39.00
C VAL A 173 -41.23 11.14 -38.68
N LEU A 174 -41.94 11.63 -39.70
CA LEU A 174 -43.05 12.56 -39.54
C LEU A 174 -44.38 11.89 -39.15
N LEU A 175 -44.40 10.54 -39.07
CA LEU A 175 -45.58 9.71 -38.80
C LEU A 175 -46.77 10.07 -39.71
N ARG A 176 -46.48 10.29 -41.00
CA ARG A 176 -47.45 10.74 -42.02
C ARG A 176 -47.27 9.95 -43.30
N GLY A 177 -48.29 9.93 -44.16
CA GLY A 177 -48.12 9.46 -45.54
C GLY A 177 -47.13 10.35 -46.31
N GLU A 178 -46.49 9.81 -47.34
CA GLU A 178 -45.43 10.49 -48.10
C GLU A 178 -45.88 11.88 -48.63
N TRP A 179 -47.12 11.98 -49.13
CA TRP A 179 -47.69 13.24 -49.60
C TRP A 179 -47.88 14.26 -48.46
N ASP A 180 -48.53 13.85 -47.36
CA ASP A 180 -48.79 14.73 -46.21
C ASP A 180 -47.49 15.18 -45.52
N ALA A 181 -46.49 14.30 -45.48
CA ALA A 181 -45.15 14.61 -45.03
C ALA A 181 -44.49 15.67 -45.93
N GLY A 182 -44.59 15.53 -47.25
CA GLY A 182 -44.11 16.50 -48.23
C GLY A 182 -44.77 17.87 -48.09
N ILE A 183 -46.10 17.93 -48.04
CA ILE A 183 -46.84 19.18 -47.84
C ILE A 183 -46.47 19.82 -46.49
N ARG A 184 -46.34 19.04 -45.42
CA ARG A 184 -45.93 19.54 -44.11
C ARG A 184 -44.51 20.12 -44.14
N LEU A 185 -43.57 19.48 -44.83
CA LEU A 185 -42.21 20.00 -45.00
C LEU A 185 -42.21 21.33 -45.78
N LEU A 186 -42.96 21.43 -46.88
CA LEU A 186 -43.10 22.68 -47.63
C LEU A 186 -43.71 23.78 -46.76
N GLN A 187 -44.76 23.46 -46.00
CA GLN A 187 -45.46 24.40 -45.13
C GLN A 187 -44.55 24.95 -44.02
N VAL A 188 -43.70 24.10 -43.43
CA VAL A 188 -42.76 24.49 -42.36
C VAL A 188 -41.55 25.23 -42.92
N ALA A 189 -41.06 24.85 -44.11
CA ALA A 189 -39.89 25.47 -44.72
C ALA A 189 -40.19 26.87 -45.26
N ASP A 190 -41.30 27.05 -45.99
CA ASP A 190 -41.72 28.34 -46.50
C ASP A 190 -43.24 28.37 -46.78
N PRO A 191 -44.05 28.89 -45.83
CA PRO A 191 -45.49 28.93 -46.00
C PRO A 191 -45.94 29.93 -47.08
N ALA A 192 -45.15 30.94 -47.40
CA ALA A 192 -45.50 31.90 -48.46
C ALA A 192 -45.30 31.26 -49.84
N ARG A 193 -44.21 30.51 -50.02
CA ARG A 193 -43.96 29.75 -51.24
C ARG A 193 -44.97 28.63 -51.45
N LEU A 194 -45.40 27.95 -50.39
CA LEU A 194 -46.46 26.95 -50.49
C LEU A 194 -47.78 27.59 -50.96
N ARG A 195 -48.18 28.73 -50.40
CA ARG A 195 -49.36 29.47 -50.87
C ARG A 195 -49.26 29.87 -52.34
N ALA A 196 -48.09 30.33 -52.79
CA ALA A 196 -47.88 30.65 -54.19
C ALA A 196 -48.04 29.43 -55.11
N LEU A 197 -47.64 28.23 -54.65
CA LEU A 197 -47.90 26.98 -55.38
C LEU A 197 -49.39 26.64 -55.41
N ASP A 198 -50.08 26.80 -54.28
CA ASP A 198 -51.54 26.57 -54.20
C ASP A 198 -52.30 27.54 -55.11
N ASP A 199 -51.95 28.83 -55.11
CA ASP A 199 -52.54 29.85 -55.98
C ASP A 199 -52.28 29.54 -57.46
N ALA A 200 -51.07 29.11 -57.80
CA ALA A 200 -50.74 28.68 -59.16
C ALA A 200 -51.54 27.42 -59.57
N ALA A 201 -51.71 26.46 -58.65
CA ALA A 201 -52.51 25.26 -58.90
C ALA A 201 -53.99 25.61 -59.12
N LEU A 202 -54.54 26.54 -58.34
CA LEU A 202 -55.89 27.06 -58.54
C LEU A 202 -56.02 27.74 -59.91
N LEU A 203 -55.09 28.62 -60.28
CA LEU A 203 -55.09 29.29 -61.57
C LEU A 203 -55.07 28.29 -62.74
N VAL A 204 -54.25 27.23 -62.65
CA VAL A 204 -54.19 26.17 -63.67
C VAL A 204 -55.49 25.37 -63.72
N ARG A 205 -56.10 25.08 -62.57
CA ARG A 205 -57.39 24.37 -62.50
C ARG A 205 -58.52 25.18 -63.11
N ASP A 206 -58.61 26.45 -62.77
CA ASP A 206 -59.65 27.36 -63.25
C ASP A 206 -59.53 27.61 -64.76
N ASN A 207 -58.31 27.51 -65.31
CA ASN A 207 -58.00 27.67 -66.72
C ASN A 207 -57.72 26.34 -67.45
N ALA A 208 -58.15 25.19 -66.90
CA ALA A 208 -57.71 23.87 -67.38
C ALA A 208 -58.01 23.63 -68.87
N GLU A 209 -59.20 24.00 -69.34
CA GLU A 209 -59.61 23.85 -70.74
C GLU A 209 -58.81 24.78 -71.67
N ALA A 210 -58.75 26.07 -71.35
CA ALA A 210 -57.98 27.06 -72.11
C ALA A 210 -56.50 26.68 -72.23
N LEU A 211 -55.90 26.16 -71.15
CA LEU A 211 -54.52 25.69 -71.14
C LEU A 211 -54.35 24.38 -71.93
N ALA A 212 -55.31 23.46 -71.91
CA ALA A 212 -55.26 22.23 -72.70
C ALA A 212 -55.28 22.54 -74.21
N ASP A 213 -56.19 23.40 -74.65
CA ASP A 213 -56.27 23.85 -76.05
C ASP A 213 -54.99 24.57 -76.48
N CYS A 214 -54.48 25.43 -75.61
CA CYS A 214 -53.22 26.11 -75.82
C CYS A 214 -52.04 25.17 -76.00
N ARG A 215 -51.92 24.14 -75.15
CA ARG A 215 -50.89 23.10 -75.29
C ARG A 215 -51.05 22.32 -76.59
N ALA A 216 -52.28 22.01 -76.99
CA ALA A 216 -52.56 21.32 -78.25
C ALA A 216 -52.15 22.18 -79.47
N ARG A 217 -52.40 23.49 -79.46
CA ARG A 217 -51.95 24.40 -80.52
C ARG A 217 -50.42 24.50 -80.55
N ALA A 218 -49.78 24.68 -79.40
CA ALA A 218 -48.32 24.73 -79.30
C ALA A 218 -47.66 23.45 -79.84
N ALA A 219 -48.23 22.28 -79.54
CA ALA A 219 -47.75 21.00 -80.04
C ALA A 219 -47.92 20.89 -81.57
N LYS A 220 -49.04 21.38 -82.13
CA LYS A 220 -49.29 21.37 -83.58
C LYS A 220 -48.39 22.34 -84.35
N SER A 221 -48.03 23.46 -83.75
CA SER A 221 -47.19 24.48 -84.39
C SER A 221 -45.70 24.33 -84.07
N GLU A 222 -45.32 23.38 -83.21
CA GLU A 222 -43.96 23.20 -82.66
C GLU A 222 -43.31 24.51 -82.18
N ALA A 223 -44.14 25.45 -81.70
CA ALA A 223 -43.75 26.81 -81.41
C ALA A 223 -44.52 27.37 -80.22
N ALA A 224 -43.93 28.34 -79.53
CA ALA A 224 -44.60 29.05 -78.45
C ALA A 224 -45.81 29.83 -78.98
N VAL A 225 -46.97 29.63 -78.37
CA VAL A 225 -48.21 30.32 -78.74
C VAL A 225 -48.68 31.24 -77.63
N LYS A 226 -49.35 32.34 -78.00
CA LYS A 226 -50.00 33.22 -77.02
C LYS A 226 -51.32 32.61 -76.56
N CYS A 227 -51.58 32.74 -75.26
CA CYS A 227 -52.74 32.17 -74.59
C CYS A 227 -53.37 33.22 -73.69
N HIS A 228 -54.69 33.26 -73.71
CA HIS A 228 -55.45 34.07 -72.77
C HIS A 228 -55.84 33.17 -71.60
N ILE A 229 -55.51 33.63 -70.40
CA ILE A 229 -55.93 33.00 -69.15
C ILE A 229 -56.77 34.01 -68.38
N GLU A 230 -57.77 33.51 -67.69
CA GLU A 230 -58.61 34.27 -66.80
C GLU A 230 -57.97 34.27 -65.40
N VAL A 231 -57.76 35.45 -64.85
CA VAL A 231 -57.22 35.64 -63.50
C VAL A 231 -58.28 36.35 -62.67
N SER A 232 -58.87 35.64 -61.73
CA SER A 232 -59.85 36.20 -60.80
C SER A 232 -59.17 37.04 -59.73
N ALA A 233 -59.79 38.15 -59.34
CA ALA A 233 -59.30 38.97 -58.23
C ALA A 233 -59.37 38.16 -56.90
N PRO A 234 -58.38 38.29 -56.00
CA PRO A 234 -58.42 37.60 -54.72
C PRO A 234 -59.66 38.03 -53.94
N ALA A 235 -60.49 37.06 -53.54
CA ALA A 235 -61.68 37.34 -52.75
C ALA A 235 -61.26 38.01 -51.44
N ALA A 236 -61.61 39.29 -51.28
CA ALA A 236 -61.41 39.99 -50.02
C ALA A 236 -62.20 39.26 -48.92
N VAL A 237 -61.48 38.62 -48.00
CA VAL A 237 -62.04 38.03 -46.78
C VAL A 237 -62.75 39.16 -46.04
N ARG A 238 -64.09 39.21 -46.13
CA ARG A 238 -64.90 40.09 -45.29
C ARG A 238 -64.82 39.51 -43.88
N ILE A 239 -63.92 40.03 -43.06
CA ILE A 239 -63.97 39.82 -41.62
C ILE A 239 -65.23 40.54 -41.13
N SER A 240 -66.31 39.77 -40.93
CA SER A 240 -67.48 40.24 -40.20
C SER A 240 -67.06 40.51 -38.76
N ARG A 241 -66.86 41.79 -38.42
CA ARG A 241 -66.71 42.23 -37.04
C ARG A 241 -68.10 42.12 -36.41
N ASP A 242 -68.35 41.02 -35.72
CA ASP A 242 -69.56 40.79 -34.92
C ASP A 242 -69.61 41.78 -33.74
N PRO A 243 -70.62 42.68 -33.65
CA PRO A 243 -70.71 43.67 -32.58
C PRO A 243 -71.25 43.11 -31.25
N ASP A 244 -71.70 41.85 -31.18
CA ASP A 244 -72.39 41.31 -30.00
C ASP A 244 -71.48 40.80 -28.87
N SER A 245 -70.15 40.80 -29.04
CA SER A 245 -69.23 40.33 -27.98
C SER A 245 -69.15 41.25 -26.76
N ASN A 246 -69.62 42.49 -26.85
CA ASN A 246 -69.60 43.44 -25.72
C ASN A 246 -70.84 43.35 -24.81
N LEU A 247 -71.89 42.63 -25.22
CA LEU A 247 -73.10 42.51 -24.40
C LEU A 247 -73.02 41.33 -23.40
N ALA A 248 -72.14 40.35 -23.65
CA ALA A 248 -71.92 39.23 -22.74
C ALA A 248 -71.08 39.62 -21.51
N GLU A 249 -70.09 40.51 -21.65
CA GLU A 249 -69.23 40.89 -20.53
C GLU A 249 -69.95 41.81 -19.52
N LYS A 250 -70.87 42.66 -20.00
CA LYS A 250 -71.58 43.63 -19.14
C LYS A 250 -72.69 42.99 -18.29
N LYS A 251 -73.12 41.78 -18.61
CA LYS A 251 -74.16 41.05 -17.87
C LYS A 251 -73.62 40.23 -16.69
N SER A 252 -72.30 40.15 -16.54
CA SER A 252 -71.64 39.43 -15.43
C SER A 252 -71.22 40.34 -14.26
N MET A 253 -71.53 41.65 -14.31
CA MET A 253 -71.20 42.64 -13.28
C MET A 253 -72.42 43.29 -12.60
N LEU A 254 -73.62 42.72 -12.79
CA LEU A 254 -74.85 43.05 -12.03
C LEU A 254 -75.42 41.76 -11.46
#